data_AF-A0A8R1XUP0-F1
#
_entry.id   AF-A0A8R1XUP0-F1
#
_cell.length_a   1.000
_cell.length_b   1.000
_cell.length_c   1.000
_cell.angle_alpha   90.00
_cell.angle_beta   90.00
_cell.angle_gamma   90.00
#
_symmetry.space_group_name_H-M   'P 1'
#
loop_
_entity.id
_entity.type
_entity.pdbx_description
1 polymer ?
#
loop_
_entity_poly.entity_id
_entity_poly.type
_entity_poly.pdbx_seq_one_letter_code
_entity_poly.pdbx_strand_id
1 'polypeptide(L)'
;MMNKKIRGVPIREYFTDLVSKKVDVEPNNPAFQCFNNRFHIYPVTKFMFMFSMSCWVIIIGILFPWSILIIWIAVFYFLLTIYALRQKQAICLWPAIIHSALLILIWLTGTIVMFTTALFSTQTFLDTFGQGHQKQFIVRFLIVLMIKTAIILLGLYLIFQLFVFNKCRKYFDHIRNADLPRALQEEATELEVIQDKS
;
A
#
# COMPACT_ATOMS: atom_id res chain seq x y z
N MET A 1 12.41 -16.38 25.86
CA MET A 1 11.83 -15.71 24.68
C MET A 1 12.19 -14.23 24.77
N MET A 2 13.16 -13.73 24.01
CA MET A 2 13.53 -12.30 24.07
C MET A 2 12.34 -11.48 23.59
N ASN A 3 11.64 -10.81 24.49
CA ASN A 3 10.64 -9.80 24.15
C ASN A 3 11.38 -8.57 23.64
N LYS A 4 11.96 -8.68 22.43
CA LYS A 4 12.63 -7.55 21.77
C LYS A 4 11.57 -6.48 21.52
N LYS A 5 11.80 -5.29 22.07
CA LYS A 5 10.96 -4.11 21.90
C LYS A 5 11.66 -3.13 20.96
N ILE A 6 10.91 -2.55 20.02
CA ILE A 6 11.37 -1.46 19.16
C ILE A 6 10.55 -0.23 19.55
N ARG A 7 11.20 0.84 20.03
CA ARG A 7 10.56 2.02 20.65
C ARG A 7 9.47 1.64 21.67
N GLY A 8 9.80 0.73 22.59
CA GLY A 8 8.89 0.29 23.66
C GLY A 8 7.81 -0.72 23.24
N VAL A 9 7.59 -0.94 21.93
CA VAL A 9 6.56 -1.84 21.40
C VAL A 9 7.15 -3.23 21.09
N PRO A 10 6.56 -4.33 21.62
CA PRO A 10 6.95 -5.70 21.25
C PRO A 10 6.85 -5.94 19.74
N ILE A 11 7.82 -6.67 19.15
CA ILE A 11 7.81 -6.97 17.70
C ILE A 11 6.49 -7.63 17.24
N ARG A 12 5.92 -8.53 18.06
CA ARG A 12 4.65 -9.19 17.75
C ARG A 12 3.52 -8.20 17.51
N GLU A 13 3.51 -7.07 18.24
CA GLU A 13 2.46 -6.07 18.12
C GLU A 13 2.48 -5.34 16.77
N TYR A 14 3.65 -5.20 16.14
CA TYR A 14 3.73 -4.61 14.80
C TYR A 14 2.95 -5.45 13.77
N PHE A 15 2.98 -6.77 13.88
CA PHE A 15 2.23 -7.66 12.99
C PHE A 15 0.76 -7.79 13.36
N THR A 16 0.43 -7.91 14.66
CA THR A 16 -0.97 -8.00 15.08
C THR A 16 -1.72 -6.69 14.85
N ASP A 17 -1.04 -5.55 14.92
CA ASP A 17 -1.64 -4.24 14.61
C ASP A 17 -2.09 -4.15 13.16
N LEU A 18 -1.38 -4.76 12.20
CA LEU A 18 -1.78 -4.78 10.79
C LEU A 18 -3.18 -5.40 10.58
N VAL A 19 -3.54 -6.40 11.40
CA VAL A 19 -4.84 -7.06 11.34
C VAL A 19 -5.92 -6.29 12.11
N SER A 20 -5.52 -5.43 13.04
CA SER A 20 -6.44 -4.62 13.84
C SER A 20 -7.14 -3.54 13.01
N LYS A 21 -8.47 -3.49 13.12
CA LYS A 21 -9.32 -2.44 12.54
C LYS A 21 -9.43 -1.18 13.41
N LYS A 22 -8.73 -1.13 14.55
CA LYS A 22 -8.86 -0.02 15.51
C LYS A 22 -8.34 1.29 14.90
N VAL A 23 -9.15 2.34 15.01
CA VAL A 23 -8.81 3.72 14.65
C VAL A 23 -8.94 4.56 15.92
N ASP A 24 -7.84 5.12 16.40
CA ASP A 24 -7.83 5.85 17.68
C ASP A 24 -8.22 7.33 17.54
N VAL A 25 -8.05 7.94 16.36
CA VAL A 25 -8.25 9.38 16.12
C VAL A 25 -9.27 9.58 15.01
N GLU A 26 -10.29 10.40 15.30
CA GLU A 26 -11.32 10.84 14.34
C GLU A 26 -11.88 9.75 13.39
N PRO A 27 -12.40 8.63 13.91
CA PRO A 27 -12.86 7.51 13.08
C PRO A 27 -13.99 7.88 12.09
N ASN A 28 -14.75 8.92 12.41
CA ASN A 28 -15.92 9.36 11.64
C ASN A 28 -15.66 10.59 10.75
N ASN A 29 -14.41 11.07 10.65
CA ASN A 29 -14.12 12.24 9.82
C ASN A 29 -14.18 11.86 8.32
N PRO A 30 -15.09 12.47 7.52
CA PRO A 30 -15.23 12.16 6.10
C PRO A 30 -13.96 12.43 5.29
N ALA A 31 -13.07 13.33 5.73
CA ALA A 31 -11.83 13.63 5.02
C ALA A 31 -10.86 12.43 4.93
N PHE A 32 -10.98 11.50 5.90
CA PHE A 32 -10.15 10.30 6.05
C PHE A 32 -10.95 9.01 5.81
N GLN A 33 -12.12 9.09 5.20
CA GLN A 33 -12.89 7.93 4.77
C GLN A 33 -12.82 7.74 3.25
N CYS A 34 -13.05 6.51 2.80
CA CYS A 34 -13.14 6.12 1.39
C CYS A 34 -14.36 5.23 1.15
N PHE A 35 -14.64 4.96 -0.14
CA PHE A 35 -15.83 4.23 -0.61
C PHE A 35 -17.14 4.77 -0.02
N ASN A 36 -17.50 6.00 -0.41
CA ASN A 36 -18.73 6.65 0.02
C ASN A 36 -18.83 6.76 1.56
N ASN A 37 -17.76 7.24 2.21
CA ASN A 37 -17.69 7.47 3.66
C ASN A 37 -17.95 6.22 4.54
N ARG A 38 -17.64 5.02 4.03
CA ARG A 38 -17.87 3.77 4.77
C ARG A 38 -16.62 3.23 5.46
N PHE A 39 -15.45 3.37 4.84
CA PHE A 39 -14.22 2.77 5.36
C PHE A 39 -13.22 3.86 5.71
N HIS A 40 -12.68 3.81 6.92
CA HIS A 40 -11.58 4.69 7.30
C HIS A 40 -10.29 4.33 6.54
N ILE A 41 -9.50 5.33 6.18
CA ILE A 41 -8.32 5.16 5.32
C ILE A 41 -7.25 4.28 5.94
N TYR A 42 -7.13 4.31 7.27
CA TYR A 42 -6.10 3.57 8.00
C TYR A 42 -6.27 2.04 7.90
N PRO A 43 -7.44 1.45 8.25
CA PRO A 43 -7.71 0.03 7.99
C PRO A 43 -7.58 -0.38 6.52
N VAL A 44 -8.01 0.47 5.59
CA VAL A 44 -7.90 0.19 4.14
C VAL A 44 -6.44 0.15 3.72
N THR A 45 -5.63 1.08 4.21
CA THR A 45 -4.18 1.09 3.98
C THR A 45 -3.52 -0.19 4.47
N LYS A 46 -3.85 -0.65 5.67
CA LYS A 46 -3.35 -1.92 6.23
C LYS A 46 -3.72 -3.11 5.34
N PHE A 47 -4.99 -3.19 4.92
CA PHE A 47 -5.46 -4.24 4.04
C PHE A 47 -4.73 -4.24 2.69
N MET A 48 -4.60 -3.08 2.05
CA MET A 48 -3.89 -2.96 0.76
C MET A 48 -2.40 -3.29 0.90
N PHE A 49 -1.78 -2.89 1.99
CA PHE A 49 -0.40 -3.25 2.28
C PHE A 49 -0.23 -4.77 2.49
N MET A 50 -1.13 -5.42 3.24
CA MET A 50 -1.13 -6.88 3.40
C MET A 50 -1.30 -7.59 2.05
N PHE A 51 -2.20 -7.11 1.20
CA PHE A 51 -2.36 -7.65 -0.15
C PHE A 51 -1.06 -7.50 -0.98
N SER A 52 -0.43 -6.32 -0.92
CA SER A 52 0.87 -6.07 -1.57
C SER A 52 1.95 -7.01 -1.06
N MET A 53 2.01 -7.29 0.25
CA MET A 53 2.94 -8.27 0.82
C MET A 53 2.70 -9.66 0.24
N SER A 54 1.45 -10.11 0.17
CA SER A 54 1.10 -11.41 -0.43
C SER A 54 1.52 -11.51 -1.89
N CYS A 55 1.27 -10.48 -2.70
CA CYS A 55 1.71 -10.46 -4.10
C CYS A 55 3.23 -10.58 -4.24
N TRP A 56 3.98 -9.84 -3.42
CA TRP A 56 5.44 -9.90 -3.41
C TRP A 56 5.98 -11.28 -3.01
N VAL A 57 5.38 -11.95 -2.03
CA VAL A 57 5.75 -13.32 -1.65
C VAL A 57 5.57 -14.28 -2.82
N ILE A 58 4.45 -14.17 -3.56
CA ILE A 58 4.20 -14.99 -4.75
C ILE A 58 5.23 -14.71 -5.84
N ILE A 59 5.52 -13.43 -6.12
CA ILE A 59 6.52 -13.03 -7.13
C ILE A 59 7.91 -13.57 -6.78
N ILE A 60 8.32 -13.46 -5.51
CA ILE A 60 9.60 -13.99 -5.01
C ILE A 60 9.67 -15.51 -5.19
N GLY A 61 8.55 -16.22 -4.94
CA GLY A 61 8.46 -17.66 -5.15
C GLY A 61 8.60 -18.07 -6.62
N ILE A 62 7.92 -17.37 -7.54
CA ILE A 62 7.98 -17.66 -8.98
C ILE A 62 9.36 -17.37 -9.56
N LEU A 63 10.02 -16.30 -9.09
CA LEU A 63 11.34 -15.88 -9.60
C LEU A 63 12.51 -16.63 -8.97
N PHE A 64 12.30 -17.62 -8.11
CA PHE A 64 13.39 -18.39 -7.52
C PHE A 64 14.17 -19.17 -8.61
N PRO A 65 15.53 -19.14 -8.63
CA PRO A 65 16.45 -18.61 -7.61
C PRO A 65 16.85 -17.14 -7.77
N TRP A 66 16.51 -16.49 -8.89
CA TRP A 66 16.87 -15.08 -9.18
C TRP A 66 16.30 -14.10 -8.15
N SER A 67 15.23 -14.48 -7.45
CA SER A 67 14.61 -13.67 -6.41
C SER A 67 15.52 -13.32 -5.23
N ILE A 68 16.61 -14.07 -5.01
CA ILE A 68 17.63 -13.76 -3.98
C ILE A 68 18.22 -12.35 -4.18
N LEU A 69 18.33 -11.88 -5.43
CA LEU A 69 18.89 -10.56 -5.74
C LEU A 69 17.97 -9.40 -5.34
N ILE A 70 16.66 -9.64 -5.25
CA ILE A 70 15.64 -8.60 -5.00
C ILE A 70 14.97 -8.72 -3.62
N ILE A 71 15.16 -9.84 -2.91
CA ILE A 71 14.48 -10.13 -1.64
C ILE A 71 14.74 -9.04 -0.59
N TRP A 72 15.94 -8.47 -0.55
CA TRP A 72 16.31 -7.44 0.42
C TRP A 72 15.52 -6.14 0.20
N ILE A 73 15.18 -5.80 -1.05
CA ILE A 73 14.36 -4.63 -1.39
C ILE A 73 12.95 -4.82 -0.83
N ALA A 74 12.36 -5.99 -1.05
CA ALA A 74 11.03 -6.33 -0.54
C ALA A 74 10.99 -6.29 0.99
N VAL A 75 11.99 -6.88 1.66
CA VAL A 75 12.11 -6.85 3.13
C VAL A 75 12.22 -5.41 3.64
N PHE A 76 13.06 -4.58 3.03
CA PHE A 76 13.22 -3.19 3.44
C PHE A 76 11.93 -2.38 3.28
N TYR A 77 11.25 -2.54 2.14
CA TYR A 77 9.94 -1.95 1.87
C TYR A 77 8.91 -2.36 2.94
N PHE A 78 8.85 -3.64 3.29
CA PHE A 78 7.90 -4.12 4.29
C PHE A 78 8.19 -3.58 5.68
N LEU A 79 9.44 -3.64 6.13
CA LEU A 79 9.81 -3.20 7.47
C LEU A 79 9.52 -1.72 7.68
N LEU A 80 9.87 -0.86 6.70
CA LEU A 80 9.59 0.57 6.78
C LEU A 80 8.09 0.86 6.79
N THR A 81 7.31 0.16 5.97
CA THR A 81 5.86 0.41 5.88
C THR A 81 5.13 -0.09 7.13
N ILE A 82 5.48 -1.26 7.66
CA ILE A 82 4.93 -1.78 8.93
C ILE A 82 5.26 -0.82 10.07
N TYR A 83 6.50 -0.35 10.13
CA TYR A 83 6.93 0.63 11.12
C TYR A 83 6.14 1.95 10.99
N ALA A 84 5.95 2.46 9.77
CA ALA A 84 5.18 3.67 9.49
C ALA A 84 3.74 3.55 9.98
N LEU A 85 3.09 2.41 9.72
CA LEU A 85 1.70 2.15 10.13
C LEU A 85 1.57 2.08 11.64
N ARG A 86 2.44 1.33 12.32
CA ARG A 86 2.37 1.18 13.78
C ARG A 86 2.68 2.47 14.53
N GLN A 87 3.71 3.20 14.11
CA GLN A 87 4.14 4.45 14.74
C GLN A 87 3.39 5.68 14.23
N LYS A 88 2.44 5.50 13.29
CA LYS A 88 1.70 6.58 12.63
C LYS A 88 2.63 7.67 12.08
N GLN A 89 3.76 7.28 11.50
CA GLN A 89 4.79 8.20 10.99
C GLN A 89 4.60 8.45 9.49
N ALA A 90 4.23 9.68 9.13
CA ALA A 90 4.01 10.09 7.75
C ALA A 90 5.25 9.92 6.85
N ILE A 91 6.45 10.26 7.36
CA ILE A 91 7.69 10.21 6.57
C ILE A 91 8.03 8.77 6.16
N CYS A 92 7.83 7.81 7.05
CA CYS A 92 8.13 6.40 6.79
C CYS A 92 7.14 5.74 5.81
N LEU A 93 6.05 6.42 5.41
CA LEU A 93 5.11 5.92 4.41
C LEU A 93 5.51 6.29 2.97
N TRP A 94 6.49 7.19 2.78
CA TRP A 94 7.02 7.55 1.46
C TRP A 94 7.50 6.38 0.61
N PRO A 95 8.24 5.38 1.14
CA PRO A 95 8.63 4.22 0.37
C PRO A 95 7.45 3.50 -0.29
N ALA A 96 6.31 3.40 0.42
CA ALA A 96 5.11 2.79 -0.13
C ALA A 96 4.47 3.63 -1.24
N ILE A 97 4.46 4.96 -1.09
CA ILE A 97 3.98 5.88 -2.12
C ILE A 97 4.87 5.82 -3.37
N ILE A 98 6.19 5.86 -3.20
CA ILE A 98 7.17 5.78 -4.29
C ILE A 98 7.03 4.44 -5.00
N HIS A 99 6.95 3.34 -4.25
CA HIS A 99 6.75 2.01 -4.80
C HIS A 99 5.44 1.93 -5.62
N SER A 100 4.33 2.45 -5.11
CA SER A 100 3.07 2.51 -5.85
C SER A 100 3.16 3.36 -7.13
N ALA A 101 3.86 4.49 -7.09
CA ALA A 101 4.08 5.33 -8.26
C ALA A 101 4.93 4.61 -9.33
N LEU A 102 5.98 3.90 -8.92
CA LEU A 102 6.80 3.09 -9.82
C LEU A 102 5.99 1.95 -10.47
N LEU A 103 5.13 1.27 -9.69
CA LEU A 103 4.24 0.25 -10.24
C LEU A 103 3.26 0.82 -11.27
N ILE A 104 2.73 2.03 -11.05
CA ILE A 104 1.87 2.70 -12.03
C ILE A 104 2.65 2.99 -13.31
N LEU A 105 3.89 3.47 -13.22
CA LEU A 105 4.71 3.75 -14.39
C LEU A 105 5.01 2.46 -15.19
N ILE A 106 5.40 1.38 -14.52
CA ILE A 106 5.64 0.07 -15.14
C ILE A 106 4.35 -0.47 -15.77
N TRP A 107 3.22 -0.36 -15.08
CA TRP A 107 1.93 -0.78 -15.60
C TRP A 107 1.52 0.06 -16.81
N LEU A 108 1.74 1.38 -16.79
CA LEU A 108 1.38 2.28 -17.88
C LEU A 108 2.18 1.98 -19.14
N THR A 109 3.51 1.82 -19.02
CA THR A 109 4.36 1.46 -20.17
C THR A 109 3.99 0.08 -20.71
N GLY A 110 3.81 -0.92 -19.84
CA GLY A 110 3.33 -2.24 -20.24
C GLY A 110 1.98 -2.20 -20.94
N THR A 111 1.03 -1.41 -20.43
CA THR A 111 -0.30 -1.24 -21.02
C THR A 111 -0.23 -0.64 -22.41
N ILE A 112 0.57 0.42 -22.60
CA ILE A 112 0.74 1.06 -23.92
C ILE A 112 1.30 0.05 -24.93
N VAL A 113 2.35 -0.69 -24.56
CA VAL A 113 2.94 -1.71 -25.44
C VAL A 113 1.91 -2.79 -25.79
N MET A 114 1.21 -3.33 -24.79
CA MET A 114 0.24 -4.40 -25.00
C MET A 114 -0.97 -3.95 -25.84
N PHE A 115 -1.45 -2.73 -25.64
CA PHE A 115 -2.56 -2.19 -26.42
C PHE A 115 -2.14 -1.89 -27.85
N THR A 116 -0.93 -1.39 -28.05
CA THR A 116 -0.34 -1.18 -29.38
C THR A 116 -0.18 -2.51 -30.11
N THR A 117 0.35 -3.55 -29.45
CA THR A 117 0.42 -4.90 -30.00
C THR A 117 -0.96 -5.44 -30.37
N ALA A 118 -1.97 -5.22 -29.53
CA ALA A 118 -3.34 -5.64 -29.83
C ALA A 118 -3.96 -4.92 -31.04
N LEU A 119 -3.54 -3.69 -31.33
CA LEU A 119 -4.00 -2.94 -32.50
C LEU A 119 -3.37 -3.46 -33.80
N PHE A 120 -2.06 -3.78 -33.77
CA PHE A 120 -1.35 -4.25 -34.95
C PHE A 120 -1.52 -5.75 -35.22
N SER A 121 -1.57 -6.58 -34.16
CA SER A 121 -1.68 -8.03 -34.27
C SER A 121 -2.40 -8.62 -33.06
N THR A 122 -3.70 -8.86 -33.21
CA THR A 122 -4.51 -9.60 -32.22
C THR A 122 -3.92 -10.99 -31.94
N GLN A 123 -3.32 -11.63 -32.94
CA GLN A 123 -2.68 -12.94 -32.77
C GLN A 123 -1.49 -12.85 -31.82
N THR A 124 -0.57 -11.91 -32.03
CA THR A 124 0.61 -11.71 -31.16
C THR A 124 0.20 -11.34 -29.74
N PHE A 125 -0.85 -10.52 -29.60
CA PHE A 125 -1.41 -10.20 -28.29
C PHE A 125 -1.94 -11.45 -27.58
N LEU A 126 -2.74 -12.28 -28.27
CA LEU A 126 -3.27 -13.52 -27.70
C LEU A 126 -2.16 -14.53 -27.38
N ASP A 127 -1.14 -14.66 -28.22
CA ASP A 127 0.01 -15.52 -27.99
C ASP A 127 0.77 -15.11 -26.71
N THR A 128 0.86 -13.81 -26.43
CA THR A 128 1.47 -13.29 -25.19
C THR A 128 0.77 -13.81 -23.92
N PHE A 129 -0.54 -14.10 -24.00
CA PHE A 129 -1.33 -14.68 -22.91
C PHE A 129 -1.63 -16.17 -23.09
N GLY A 130 -0.97 -16.86 -24.04
CA GLY A 130 -1.18 -18.28 -24.32
C GLY A 130 -2.53 -18.61 -24.98
N GLN A 131 -3.25 -17.62 -25.52
CA GLN A 131 -4.60 -17.75 -26.07
C GLN A 131 -4.66 -17.75 -27.61
N GLY A 132 -3.53 -17.80 -28.31
CA GLY A 132 -3.52 -17.72 -29.77
C GLY A 132 -4.03 -18.96 -30.51
N HIS A 133 -4.25 -20.08 -29.80
CA HIS A 133 -4.79 -21.33 -30.35
C HIS A 133 -6.29 -21.25 -30.68
N GLN A 134 -7.01 -20.27 -30.14
CA GLN A 134 -8.44 -20.09 -30.39
C GLN A 134 -8.67 -19.79 -31.87
N LYS A 135 -9.55 -20.50 -32.58
CA LYS A 135 -9.78 -20.27 -34.02
C LYS A 135 -10.98 -19.36 -34.30
N GLN A 136 -11.97 -19.36 -33.42
CA GLN A 136 -13.20 -18.61 -33.61
C GLN A 136 -13.00 -17.12 -33.32
N PHE A 137 -13.41 -16.28 -34.26
CA PHE A 137 -13.26 -14.82 -34.15
C PHE A 137 -13.96 -14.26 -32.90
N ILE A 138 -15.19 -14.69 -32.61
CA ILE A 138 -15.97 -14.20 -31.45
C ILE A 138 -15.25 -14.54 -30.13
N VAL A 139 -14.72 -15.75 -30.00
CA VAL A 139 -14.00 -16.18 -28.79
C VAL A 139 -12.73 -15.35 -28.59
N ARG A 140 -11.94 -15.15 -29.66
CA ARG A 140 -10.77 -14.26 -29.63
C ARG A 140 -11.13 -12.85 -29.17
N PHE A 141 -12.20 -12.29 -29.73
CA PHE A 141 -12.67 -10.95 -29.40
C PHE A 141 -13.04 -10.82 -27.91
N LEU A 142 -13.81 -11.78 -27.39
CA LEU A 142 -14.20 -11.80 -25.97
C LEU A 142 -12.98 -11.93 -25.04
N ILE A 143 -12.02 -12.79 -25.37
CA ILE A 143 -10.79 -12.96 -24.59
C ILE A 143 -9.99 -11.66 -24.56
N VAL A 144 -9.81 -10.99 -25.71
CA VAL A 144 -9.12 -9.69 -25.78
C VAL A 144 -9.83 -8.65 -24.92
N LEU A 145 -11.15 -8.58 -24.98
CA LEU A 145 -11.95 -7.65 -24.18
C LEU A 145 -11.79 -7.92 -22.67
N MET A 146 -11.82 -9.19 -22.26
CA MET A 146 -11.62 -9.60 -20.87
C MET A 146 -10.22 -9.24 -20.37
N ILE A 147 -9.17 -9.52 -21.16
CA ILE A 147 -7.79 -9.18 -20.80
C ILE A 147 -7.61 -7.65 -20.70
N LYS A 148 -8.12 -6.87 -21.66
CA LYS A 148 -8.08 -5.41 -21.59
C LYS A 148 -8.80 -4.87 -20.35
N THR A 149 -9.95 -5.43 -20.02
CA THR A 149 -10.70 -5.07 -18.81
C THR A 149 -9.89 -5.36 -17.55
N ALA A 150 -9.26 -6.54 -17.47
CA ALA A 150 -8.40 -6.89 -16.35
C ALA A 150 -7.19 -5.94 -16.21
N ILE A 151 -6.55 -5.57 -17.32
CA ILE A 151 -5.44 -4.58 -17.33
C ILE A 151 -5.91 -3.23 -16.80
N ILE A 152 -7.09 -2.76 -17.23
CA ILE A 152 -7.67 -1.48 -16.76
C ILE A 152 -8.01 -1.55 -15.27
N LEU A 153 -8.65 -2.63 -14.81
CA LEU A 153 -8.98 -2.82 -13.39
C LEU A 153 -7.72 -2.84 -12.50
N LEU A 154 -6.65 -3.48 -12.96
CA LEU A 154 -5.35 -3.43 -12.28
C LEU A 154 -4.83 -1.99 -12.19
N GLY A 155 -4.94 -1.20 -13.26
CA GLY A 155 -4.57 0.21 -13.24
C GLY A 155 -5.37 1.04 -12.23
N LEU A 156 -6.69 0.87 -12.22
CA LEU A 156 -7.58 1.54 -11.26
C LEU A 156 -7.22 1.15 -9.82
N TYR A 157 -6.91 -0.13 -9.57
CA TYR A 157 -6.45 -0.60 -8.27
C TYR A 157 -5.13 0.07 -7.86
N LEU A 158 -4.14 0.16 -8.76
CA LEU A 158 -2.84 0.79 -8.48
C LEU A 158 -2.99 2.30 -8.18
N ILE A 159 -3.82 3.00 -8.96
CA ILE A 159 -4.14 4.42 -8.71
C ILE A 159 -4.83 4.59 -7.35
N PHE A 160 -5.80 3.72 -7.05
CA PHE A 160 -6.48 3.73 -5.76
C PHE A 160 -5.50 3.46 -4.61
N GLN A 161 -4.55 2.55 -4.77
CA GLN A 161 -3.50 2.27 -3.79
C GLN A 161 -2.65 3.51 -3.51
N LEU A 162 -2.19 4.19 -4.55
CA LEU A 162 -1.42 5.43 -4.41
C LEU A 162 -2.23 6.50 -3.67
N PHE A 163 -3.50 6.67 -4.05
CA PHE A 163 -4.41 7.60 -3.38
C PHE A 163 -4.57 7.27 -1.89
N VAL A 164 -4.79 6.01 -1.56
CA VAL A 164 -5.00 5.54 -0.19
C VAL A 164 -3.75 5.77 0.66
N PHE A 165 -2.57 5.41 0.15
CA PHE A 165 -1.31 5.62 0.87
C PHE A 165 -1.02 7.10 1.11
N ASN A 166 -1.25 7.96 0.10
CA ASN A 166 -1.06 9.40 0.27
C ASN A 166 -2.08 10.02 1.24
N LYS A 167 -3.33 9.56 1.24
CA LYS A 167 -4.35 10.00 2.21
C LYS A 167 -4.01 9.54 3.62
N CYS A 168 -3.53 8.31 3.79
CA CYS A 168 -3.07 7.81 5.09
C CYS A 168 -1.86 8.59 5.61
N ARG A 169 -0.93 8.99 4.72
CA ARG A 169 0.17 9.90 5.08
C ARG A 169 -0.36 11.21 5.64
N LYS A 170 -1.32 11.85 4.95
CA LYS A 170 -1.95 13.10 5.40
C LYS A 170 -2.69 12.93 6.73
N TYR A 171 -3.34 11.78 6.94
CA TYR A 171 -3.95 11.42 8.21
C TYR A 171 -2.90 11.34 9.34
N PHE A 172 -1.75 10.73 9.10
CA PHE A 172 -0.65 10.70 10.07
C PHE A 172 -0.06 12.08 10.36
N ASP A 173 0.11 12.92 9.34
CA ASP A 173 0.51 14.32 9.53
C ASP A 173 -0.53 15.08 10.37
N HIS A 174 -1.82 14.83 10.14
CA HIS A 174 -2.90 15.45 10.92
C HIS A 174 -2.90 15.01 12.38
N ILE A 175 -2.77 13.70 12.66
CA ILE A 175 -2.65 13.18 14.03
C ILE A 175 -1.48 13.85 14.76
N ARG A 176 -0.31 13.87 14.12
CA ARG A 176 0.89 14.49 14.72
C ARG A 176 0.67 15.97 15.05
N ASN A 177 0.00 16.70 14.17
CA ASN A 177 -0.31 18.11 14.41
C ASN A 177 -1.40 18.31 15.48
N ALA A 178 -2.31 17.36 15.66
CA ALA A 178 -3.32 17.38 16.71
C ALA A 178 -2.73 17.01 18.09
N ASP A 179 -1.72 16.14 18.13
CA ASP A 179 -1.05 15.73 19.37
C ASP A 179 -0.02 16.79 19.85
N LEU A 180 0.55 17.59 18.95
CA LEU A 180 1.58 18.58 19.27
C LEU A 180 1.13 19.64 20.31
N PRO A 181 -0.06 20.25 20.22
CA PRO A 181 -0.56 21.18 21.24
C PRO A 181 -0.76 20.50 22.60
N ARG A 182 -1.22 19.23 22.62
CA ARG A 182 -1.41 18.49 23.86
C ARG A 182 -0.08 18.21 24.55
N ALA A 183 0.94 17.78 23.80
CA ALA A 183 2.28 17.56 24.33
C ALA A 183 2.89 18.86 24.90
N LEU A 184 2.73 19.99 24.19
CA LEU A 184 3.19 21.29 24.68
C LEU A 184 2.46 21.73 25.96
N GLN A 185 1.17 21.43 26.08
CA GLN A 185 0.38 21.74 27.28
C GLN A 185 0.76 20.84 28.46
N GLU A 186 1.01 19.55 28.23
CA GLU A 186 1.51 18.62 29.25
C GLU A 186 2.90 19.03 29.75
N GLU A 187 3.82 19.39 28.84
CA GLU A 187 5.16 19.87 29.20
C GLU A 187 5.11 21.18 30.00
N ALA A 188 4.25 22.13 29.60
CA ALA A 188 4.04 23.36 30.36
C ALA A 188 3.48 23.10 31.78
N THR A 189 2.54 22.15 31.89
CA THR A 189 1.97 21.74 33.19
C THR A 189 3.02 21.02 34.06
N GLU A 190 3.85 20.16 33.49
CA GLU A 190 4.93 19.49 34.23
C GLU A 190 5.99 20.50 34.70
N LEU A 191 6.35 21.49 33.87
CA LEU A 191 7.25 22.58 34.25
C LEU A 191 6.68 23.44 35.39
N GLU A 192 5.38 23.77 35.35
CA GLU A 192 4.69 24.48 36.44
C GLU A 192 4.72 23.68 37.74
N VAL A 193 4.44 22.37 37.69
CA VAL A 193 4.51 21.47 38.85
C VAL A 193 5.93 21.32 39.41
N ILE A 194 6.95 21.36 38.56
CA ILE A 194 8.36 21.34 39.00
C ILE A 194 8.75 22.68 39.64
N GLN A 195 8.28 23.81 39.09
CA GLN A 195 8.52 25.14 39.67
C GLN A 195 7.83 25.30 41.04
N ASP A 196 6.58 24.86 41.19
CA ASP A 196 5.85 24.93 42.47
C ASP A 196 6.46 24.06 43.58
N LYS A 197 7.27 23.06 43.23
CA LYS A 197 7.96 22.17 44.17
C LYS A 197 9.38 22.63 44.53
N SER A 198 9.93 23.61 43.82
CA SER A 198 11.26 24.18 44.09
C SER A 198 11.20 25.35 45.06
#